data_AF-A0A8R1XZT0-F1
#
_entry.id   AF-A0A8R1XZT0-F1
#
_cell.length_a   1.000
_cell.length_b   1.000
_cell.length_c   1.000
_cell.angle_alpha   90.00
_cell.angle_beta   90.00
_cell.angle_gamma   90.00
#
_symmetry.space_group_name_H-M   'P 1'
#
loop_
_entity.id
_entity.type
_entity.pdbx_description
1 polymer ?
#
loop_
_entity_poly.entity_id
_entity_poly.type
_entity_poly.pdbx_seq_one_letter_code
_entity_poly.pdbx_strand_id
1 'polypeptide(L)'
;MNEGFRNIHEDDKNLLRESWLIIYRNLQKIGVNIFNMIFEQCPEAKFLFPFTDTSRKDSDFIKFHSLRFLQAIESVIKSLDNLNEIDPLLTNLGHVHGKLKERVDFKPEYWNVFRECTLFHFRRAMEKNNIIIRTRRLFGMSESKEINVDHLITLWSLLLNYLIEEMTKSFRADVRARELNKNNWLQNEDEQNNAHLAGRKATMRTQLAGQMKTSVEQRNKRENSCCGFKCFGFDQHYDNH
;
A
#
# COMPACT_ATOMS: atom_id res chain seq x y z
N MET A 1 -5.84 19.23 -6.71
CA MET A 1 -6.76 20.08 -7.51
C MET A 1 -8.22 19.87 -7.07
N ASN A 2 -8.47 19.51 -5.79
CA ASN A 2 -9.78 19.00 -5.35
C ASN A 2 -10.82 20.07 -4.97
N GLU A 3 -10.43 21.35 -4.86
CA GLU A 3 -11.39 22.43 -4.61
C GLU A 3 -12.42 22.54 -5.74
N GLY A 4 -12.03 22.20 -6.97
CA GLY A 4 -12.94 22.26 -8.12
C GLY A 4 -14.14 21.30 -7.99
N PHE A 5 -13.91 20.05 -7.57
CA PHE A 5 -15.03 19.11 -7.38
C PHE A 5 -15.80 19.38 -6.09
N ARG A 6 -15.13 19.80 -5.01
CA ARG A 6 -15.81 20.16 -3.75
C ARG A 6 -16.76 21.35 -3.91
N ASN A 7 -16.53 22.20 -4.91
CA ASN A 7 -17.35 23.37 -5.24
C ASN A 7 -18.20 23.18 -6.51
N ILE A 8 -18.57 21.93 -6.85
CA ILE A 8 -19.42 21.63 -7.99
C ILE A 8 -20.81 22.29 -7.87
N HIS A 9 -21.30 22.89 -8.97
CA HIS A 9 -22.59 23.55 -9.01
C HIS A 9 -23.75 22.57 -8.80
N GLU A 10 -24.85 23.01 -8.20
CA GLU A 10 -25.98 22.13 -7.87
C GLU A 10 -26.60 21.48 -9.13
N ASP A 11 -26.70 22.23 -10.22
CA ASP A 11 -27.16 21.67 -11.51
C ASP A 11 -26.24 20.55 -12.00
N ASP A 12 -24.93 20.69 -11.84
CA ASP A 12 -23.97 19.65 -12.24
C ASP A 12 -24.05 18.41 -11.33
N LYS A 13 -24.36 18.58 -10.04
CA LYS A 13 -24.66 17.44 -9.16
C LYS A 13 -25.91 16.69 -9.64
N ASN A 14 -26.95 17.41 -10.03
CA ASN A 14 -28.18 16.80 -10.55
C ASN A 14 -27.91 16.04 -11.86
N LEU A 15 -27.09 16.61 -12.76
CA LEU A 15 -26.64 15.92 -13.97
C LEU A 15 -25.84 14.64 -13.67
N LEU A 16 -24.99 14.64 -12.64
CA LEU A 16 -24.30 13.42 -12.18
C LEU A 16 -25.29 12.37 -11.66
N ARG A 17 -26.26 12.76 -10.84
CA ARG A 17 -27.30 11.86 -10.31
C ARG A 17 -28.15 11.26 -11.43
N GLU A 18 -28.59 12.06 -12.39
CA GLU A 18 -29.39 11.61 -13.52
C GLU A 18 -28.61 10.69 -14.46
N SER A 19 -27.37 11.05 -14.80
CA SER A 19 -26.52 10.22 -15.66
C SER A 19 -26.12 8.91 -14.99
N TRP A 20 -26.02 8.87 -13.67
CA TRP A 20 -25.84 7.63 -12.92
C TRP A 20 -27.00 6.65 -13.14
N LEU A 21 -28.25 7.12 -13.21
CA LEU A 21 -29.40 6.25 -13.48
C LEU A 21 -29.31 5.57 -14.87
N ILE A 22 -28.65 6.22 -15.84
CA ILE A 22 -28.38 5.61 -17.15
C ILE A 22 -27.40 4.44 -17.02
N ILE A 23 -26.32 4.66 -16.26
CA ILE A 23 -25.28 3.65 -16.00
C ILE A 23 -25.85 2.48 -15.19
N TYR A 24 -26.63 2.79 -14.15
CA TYR A 24 -27.20 1.83 -13.20
C TYR A 24 -28.05 0.75 -13.88
N ARG A 25 -28.75 1.08 -14.99
CA ARG A 25 -29.55 0.12 -15.78
C ARG A 25 -28.78 -1.10 -16.26
N ASN A 26 -27.45 -1.00 -16.43
CA ASN A 26 -26.59 -2.10 -16.87
C ASN A 26 -25.34 -2.23 -16.00
N LEU A 27 -25.46 -1.94 -14.70
CA LEU A 27 -24.33 -1.75 -13.78
C LEU A 27 -23.31 -2.89 -13.84
N GLN A 28 -23.76 -4.13 -13.65
CA GLN A 28 -22.87 -5.31 -13.67
C GLN A 28 -22.16 -5.49 -15.01
N LYS A 29 -22.87 -5.32 -16.12
CA LYS A 29 -22.29 -5.47 -17.46
C LYS A 29 -21.24 -4.38 -17.73
N ILE A 30 -21.52 -3.14 -17.31
CA ILE A 30 -20.57 -2.03 -17.41
C ILE A 30 -19.34 -2.31 -16.55
N GLY A 31 -19.53 -2.73 -15.30
CA GLY A 31 -18.43 -3.05 -14.38
C GLY A 31 -17.52 -4.14 -14.92
N VAL A 32 -18.09 -5.25 -15.38
CA VAL A 32 -17.33 -6.35 -15.98
C VAL A 32 -16.56 -5.88 -17.22
N ASN A 33 -17.17 -5.06 -18.07
CA ASN A 33 -16.48 -4.51 -19.25
C ASN A 33 -15.32 -3.60 -18.87
N ILE A 34 -15.48 -2.76 -17.84
CA ILE A 34 -14.40 -1.92 -17.30
C ILE A 34 -13.21 -2.79 -16.88
N PHE A 35 -13.45 -3.85 -16.10
CA PHE A 35 -12.36 -4.73 -15.65
C PHE A 35 -11.71 -5.52 -16.79
N ASN A 36 -12.50 -5.98 -17.76
CA ASN A 36 -11.94 -6.60 -18.97
C ASN A 36 -11.02 -5.64 -19.72
N MET A 37 -11.44 -4.39 -19.89
CA MET A 37 -10.61 -3.37 -20.54
C MET A 37 -9.36 -3.05 -19.73
N ILE A 38 -9.45 -2.96 -18.39
CA ILE A 38 -8.27 -2.79 -17.51
C ILE A 38 -7.27 -3.92 -17.75
N PHE A 39 -7.73 -5.17 -17.79
CA PHE A 39 -6.86 -6.33 -18.01
C PHE A 39 -6.30 -6.45 -19.42
N GLU A 40 -6.95 -5.83 -20.42
CA GLU A 40 -6.44 -5.71 -21.78
C GLU A 40 -5.36 -4.61 -21.87
N GLN A 41 -5.57 -3.47 -21.19
CA GLN A 41 -4.65 -2.33 -21.20
C GLN A 41 -3.46 -2.51 -20.25
N CYS A 42 -3.64 -3.26 -19.17
CA CYS A 42 -2.66 -3.48 -18.11
C CYS A 42 -2.72 -4.96 -17.68
N PRO A 43 -2.18 -5.89 -18.49
CA PRO A 43 -2.24 -7.32 -18.23
C PRO A 43 -1.68 -7.72 -16.86
N GLU A 44 -0.68 -7.00 -16.37
CA GLU A 44 -0.07 -7.20 -15.05
C GLU A 44 -1.06 -6.99 -13.89
N ALA A 45 -2.13 -6.21 -14.08
CA ALA A 45 -3.18 -6.05 -13.07
C ALA A 45 -3.90 -7.37 -12.76
N LYS A 46 -3.83 -8.38 -13.66
CA LYS A 46 -4.38 -9.72 -13.41
C LYS A 46 -3.71 -10.42 -12.22
N PHE A 47 -2.45 -10.12 -11.94
CA PHE A 47 -1.72 -10.71 -10.79
C PHE A 47 -2.28 -10.28 -9.44
N LEU A 48 -3.03 -9.18 -9.39
CA LEU A 48 -3.77 -8.77 -8.19
C LEU A 48 -4.95 -9.69 -7.87
N PHE A 49 -5.33 -10.57 -8.80
CA PHE A 49 -6.49 -11.46 -8.73
C PHE A 49 -6.09 -12.94 -8.88
N PRO A 50 -5.17 -13.47 -8.05
CA PRO A 50 -4.52 -14.76 -8.28
C PRO A 50 -5.44 -15.99 -8.25
N PHE A 51 -6.56 -15.91 -7.52
CA PHE A 51 -7.56 -17.00 -7.44
C PHE A 51 -8.72 -16.82 -8.43
N THR A 52 -8.57 -15.90 -9.38
CA THR A 52 -9.61 -15.57 -10.35
C THR A 52 -9.17 -15.97 -11.73
N ASP A 53 -10.01 -16.73 -12.43
CA ASP A 53 -9.85 -16.92 -13.86
C ASP A 53 -10.19 -15.60 -14.58
N THR A 54 -9.17 -14.76 -14.76
CA THR A 54 -9.27 -13.46 -15.44
C THR A 54 -9.39 -13.61 -16.95
N SER A 55 -9.26 -14.82 -17.51
CA SER A 55 -9.54 -15.07 -18.93
C SER A 55 -11.05 -15.11 -19.21
N ARG A 56 -11.84 -15.45 -18.18
CA ARG A 56 -13.29 -15.49 -18.23
C ARG A 56 -13.90 -14.15 -17.87
N LYS A 57 -14.52 -13.50 -18.86
CA LYS A 57 -15.29 -12.27 -18.67
C LYS A 57 -16.40 -12.42 -17.63
N ASP A 58 -16.89 -13.65 -17.42
CA ASP A 58 -17.99 -13.96 -16.53
C ASP A 58 -17.57 -14.57 -15.19
N SER A 59 -16.29 -14.48 -14.79
CA SER A 59 -15.91 -15.00 -13.48
C SER A 59 -16.67 -14.28 -12.36
N ASP A 60 -17.19 -15.04 -11.40
CA ASP A 60 -18.02 -14.51 -10.33
C ASP A 60 -17.24 -13.55 -9.43
N PHE A 61 -15.93 -13.76 -9.30
CA PHE A 61 -15.06 -12.84 -8.58
C PHE A 61 -14.91 -11.50 -9.30
N ILE A 62 -14.68 -11.49 -10.62
CA ILE A 62 -14.60 -10.22 -11.38
C ILE A 62 -15.95 -9.49 -11.36
N LYS A 63 -17.06 -10.21 -11.53
CA LYS A 63 -18.40 -9.62 -11.38
C LYS A 63 -18.56 -8.98 -10.00
N PHE A 64 -18.25 -9.71 -8.93
CA PHE A 64 -18.37 -9.22 -7.56
C PHE A 64 -17.50 -7.98 -7.32
N HIS A 65 -16.22 -8.04 -7.68
CA HIS A 65 -15.29 -6.93 -7.47
C HIS A 65 -15.68 -5.70 -8.30
N SER A 66 -16.13 -5.91 -9.55
CA SER A 66 -16.61 -4.82 -10.40
C SER A 66 -17.85 -4.10 -9.83
N LEU A 67 -18.73 -4.84 -9.16
CA LEU A 67 -19.88 -4.25 -8.47
C LEU A 67 -19.46 -3.47 -7.22
N ARG A 68 -18.55 -4.01 -6.41
CA ARG A 68 -17.98 -3.30 -5.24
C ARG A 68 -17.31 -2.01 -5.65
N PHE A 69 -16.62 -2.04 -6.79
CA PHE A 69 -16.00 -0.88 -7.38
C PHE A 69 -17.06 0.18 -7.76
N LEU A 70 -18.10 -0.20 -8.51
CA LEU A 70 -19.16 0.73 -8.90
C LEU A 70 -19.97 1.26 -7.71
N GLN A 71 -20.10 0.47 -6.64
CA GLN A 71 -20.69 0.92 -5.37
C GLN A 71 -19.88 2.03 -4.71
N ALA A 72 -18.55 2.03 -4.81
CA ALA A 72 -17.73 3.12 -4.28
C ALA A 72 -18.00 4.43 -5.02
N ILE A 73 -18.11 4.39 -6.36
CA ILE A 73 -18.56 5.56 -7.15
C ILE A 73 -19.95 6.00 -6.69
N GLU A 74 -20.89 5.07 -6.55
CA GLU A 74 -22.26 5.36 -6.13
C GLU A 74 -22.30 6.08 -4.78
N SER A 75 -21.46 5.67 -3.82
CA SER A 75 -21.39 6.32 -2.52
C SER A 75 -20.90 7.77 -2.62
N VAL A 76 -19.98 8.09 -3.53
CA VAL A 76 -19.58 9.49 -3.78
C VAL A 76 -20.76 10.31 -4.33
N ILE A 77 -21.54 9.74 -5.25
CA ILE A 77 -22.74 10.40 -5.82
C ILE A 77 -23.78 10.69 -4.73
N LYS A 78 -23.98 9.74 -3.82
CA LYS A 78 -24.92 9.88 -2.70
C LYS A 78 -24.48 10.94 -1.69
N SER A 79 -23.20 11.24 -1.62
CA SER A 79 -22.62 12.24 -0.71
C SER A 79 -22.29 13.58 -1.39
N LEU A 80 -22.81 13.86 -2.59
CA LEU A 80 -22.51 15.11 -3.32
C LEU A 80 -22.92 16.39 -2.55
N ASP A 81 -23.88 16.30 -1.64
CA ASP A 81 -24.32 17.45 -0.83
C ASP A 81 -23.41 17.68 0.39
N ASN A 82 -22.74 16.62 0.87
CA ASN A 82 -21.83 16.68 1.99
C ASN A 82 -20.70 15.64 1.82
N LEU A 83 -19.66 16.03 1.07
CA LEU A 83 -18.54 15.14 0.75
C LEU A 83 -17.73 14.71 2.00
N ASN A 84 -17.87 15.40 3.12
CA ASN A 84 -17.19 14.96 4.35
C ASN A 84 -17.78 13.65 4.89
N GLU A 85 -19.01 13.29 4.52
CA GLU A 85 -19.63 12.01 4.92
C GLU A 85 -18.97 10.79 4.28
N ILE A 86 -18.31 10.96 3.13
CA ILE A 86 -17.67 9.85 2.42
C ILE A 86 -16.20 9.65 2.81
N ASP A 87 -15.59 10.62 3.50
CA ASP A 87 -14.18 10.58 3.91
C ASP A 87 -13.79 9.28 4.66
N PRO A 88 -14.59 8.74 5.61
CA PRO A 88 -14.25 7.48 6.29
C PRO A 88 -14.17 6.29 5.33
N LEU A 89 -15.09 6.21 4.35
CA LEU A 89 -15.09 5.14 3.36
C LEU A 89 -13.86 5.24 2.46
N LEU A 90 -13.59 6.42 1.90
CA LEU A 90 -12.48 6.61 0.96
C LEU A 90 -11.13 6.40 1.66
N THR A 91 -11.03 6.83 2.91
CA THR A 91 -9.87 6.58 3.78
C THR A 91 -9.63 5.09 3.97
N ASN A 92 -10.68 4.34 4.32
CA ASN A 92 -10.57 2.90 4.48
C ASN A 92 -10.20 2.18 3.17
N LEU A 93 -10.78 2.62 2.04
CA LEU A 93 -10.44 2.06 0.72
C LEU A 93 -8.96 2.28 0.38
N GLY A 94 -8.41 3.47 0.65
CA GLY A 94 -6.98 3.72 0.44
C GLY A 94 -6.09 2.87 1.35
N HIS A 95 -6.45 2.68 2.63
CA HIS A 95 -5.74 1.77 3.54
C HIS A 95 -5.76 0.31 3.07
N VAL A 96 -6.90 -0.16 2.55
CA VAL A 96 -7.02 -1.52 1.99
C VAL A 96 -6.05 -1.69 0.81
N HIS A 97 -5.95 -0.71 -0.08
CA HIS A 97 -5.00 -0.77 -1.19
C HIS A 97 -3.55 -0.58 -0.73
N GLY A 98 -3.30 0.17 0.36
CA GLY A 98 -1.98 0.29 0.98
C GLY A 98 -1.44 -1.06 1.43
N LYS A 99 -2.28 -1.89 2.05
CA LYS A 99 -1.97 -3.30 2.38
C LYS A 99 -1.69 -4.15 1.14
N LEU A 100 -2.36 -3.87 0.02
CA LEU A 100 -2.11 -4.61 -1.24
C LEU A 100 -0.76 -4.25 -1.87
N LYS A 101 -0.22 -3.05 -1.62
CA LYS A 101 1.14 -2.70 -2.06
C LYS A 101 2.18 -3.65 -1.47
N GLU A 102 2.07 -3.95 -0.17
CA GLU A 102 2.98 -4.87 0.50
C GLU A 102 2.80 -6.34 0.06
N ARG A 103 1.55 -6.76 -0.17
CA ARG A 103 1.21 -8.16 -0.44
C ARG A 103 1.43 -8.60 -1.89
N VAL A 104 1.09 -7.74 -2.84
CA VAL A 104 1.01 -8.07 -4.27
C VAL A 104 1.55 -6.96 -5.18
N ASP A 105 2.37 -6.05 -4.62
CA ASP A 105 2.91 -4.87 -5.31
C ASP A 105 1.84 -4.06 -6.06
N PHE A 106 0.72 -3.76 -5.38
CA PHE A 106 -0.28 -2.82 -5.90
C PHE A 106 0.36 -1.45 -6.21
N LYS A 107 0.07 -0.95 -7.41
CA LYS A 107 0.60 0.30 -7.95
C LYS A 107 -0.51 1.34 -8.07
N PRO A 108 -0.35 2.56 -7.51
CA PRO A 108 -1.37 3.61 -7.62
C PRO A 108 -1.64 4.02 -9.08
N GLU A 109 -0.72 3.76 -10.00
CA GLU A 109 -0.89 3.97 -11.45
C GLU A 109 -2.07 3.17 -12.03
N TYR A 110 -2.43 2.04 -11.41
CA TYR A 110 -3.61 1.27 -11.81
C TYR A 110 -4.90 2.08 -11.69
N TRP A 111 -4.97 3.07 -10.78
CA TRP A 111 -6.13 3.96 -10.70
C TRP A 111 -6.29 4.86 -11.92
N ASN A 112 -5.21 5.20 -12.62
CA ASN A 112 -5.30 5.98 -13.86
C ASN A 112 -5.91 5.13 -14.98
N VAL A 113 -5.44 3.89 -15.15
CA VAL A 113 -6.02 2.94 -16.12
C VAL A 113 -7.49 2.70 -15.82
N PHE A 114 -7.79 2.50 -14.54
CA PHE A 114 -9.15 2.35 -14.03
C PHE A 114 -10.05 3.55 -14.37
N ARG A 115 -9.55 4.78 -14.16
CA ARG A 115 -10.27 6.03 -14.49
C ARG A 115 -10.61 6.09 -15.98
N GLU A 116 -9.62 5.87 -16.85
CA GLU A 116 -9.81 5.94 -18.30
C GLU A 116 -10.81 4.89 -18.82
N CYS A 117 -10.69 3.64 -18.34
CA CYS A 117 -11.63 2.58 -18.72
C CYS A 117 -13.06 2.90 -18.27
N THR A 118 -13.22 3.49 -17.08
CA THR A 118 -14.54 3.90 -16.57
C THR A 118 -15.15 5.00 -17.42
N LEU A 119 -14.40 6.07 -17.71
CA LEU A 119 -14.88 7.17 -18.56
C LEU A 119 -15.26 6.68 -19.95
N PHE A 120 -14.47 5.78 -20.55
CA PHE A 120 -14.80 5.15 -21.82
C PHE A 120 -16.16 4.42 -21.79
N HIS A 121 -16.39 3.59 -20.78
CA HIS A 121 -17.63 2.81 -20.70
C HIS A 121 -18.84 3.67 -20.30
N PHE A 122 -18.65 4.71 -19.50
CA PHE A 122 -19.71 5.67 -19.16
C PHE A 122 -20.12 6.47 -20.39
N ARG A 123 -19.16 6.94 -21.19
CA ARG A 123 -19.42 7.63 -22.47
C ARG A 123 -20.28 6.77 -23.38
N ARG A 124 -19.87 5.52 -23.60
CA ARG A 124 -20.63 4.58 -24.43
C ARG A 124 -22.05 4.32 -23.92
N ALA A 125 -22.24 4.24 -22.61
CA ALA A 125 -23.57 4.06 -22.02
C ALA A 125 -24.47 5.27 -22.29
N MET A 126 -23.93 6.48 -22.13
CA MET A 126 -24.64 7.75 -22.36
C MET A 126 -24.93 8.00 -23.85
N GLU A 127 -23.99 7.74 -24.74
CA GLU A 127 -24.18 7.82 -26.20
C GLU A 127 -25.27 6.85 -26.67
N LYS A 128 -25.27 5.62 -26.16
CA LYS A 128 -26.34 4.65 -26.43
C LYS A 128 -27.70 5.17 -25.95
N ASN A 129 -27.76 5.80 -24.79
CA ASN A 129 -28.99 6.40 -24.29
C ASN A 129 -29.48 7.55 -25.19
N ASN A 130 -28.57 8.39 -25.72
CA ASN A 130 -28.92 9.42 -26.71
C ASN A 130 -29.49 8.83 -28.00
N ILE A 131 -28.94 7.73 -28.50
CA ILE A 131 -29.49 7.02 -29.66
C ILE A 131 -30.93 6.56 -29.38
N ILE A 132 -31.20 6.02 -28.18
CA ILE A 132 -32.55 5.61 -27.77
C ILE A 132 -33.49 6.81 -27.70
N ILE A 133 -33.07 7.92 -27.09
CA ILE A 133 -33.86 9.16 -27.00
C ILE A 133 -34.19 9.69 -28.39
N ARG A 134 -33.18 9.80 -29.27
CA ARG A 134 -33.35 10.25 -30.65
C ARG A 134 -34.33 9.35 -31.42
N THR A 135 -34.18 8.04 -31.29
CA THR A 135 -35.08 7.07 -31.92
C THR A 135 -36.52 7.24 -31.43
N ARG A 136 -36.75 7.33 -30.11
CA ARG A 136 -38.10 7.53 -29.55
C ARG A 136 -38.74 8.84 -29.99
N ARG A 137 -37.96 9.91 -30.06
CA ARG A 137 -38.42 11.22 -30.53
C ARG A 137 -38.82 11.19 -32.00
N LEU A 138 -38.05 10.51 -32.85
CA LEU A 138 -38.40 10.32 -34.28
C LEU A 138 -39.76 9.63 -34.46
N PHE A 139 -40.14 8.75 -33.54
CA PHE A 139 -41.43 8.06 -33.55
C PHE A 139 -42.52 8.76 -32.69
N GLY A 140 -42.30 9.98 -32.22
CA GLY A 140 -43.27 10.71 -31.40
C GLY A 140 -43.54 10.08 -30.02
N MET A 141 -42.67 9.18 -29.56
CA MET A 141 -42.83 8.45 -28.29
C MET A 141 -42.19 9.16 -27.08
N SER A 142 -41.45 10.24 -27.31
CA SER A 142 -40.74 10.97 -26.24
C SER A 142 -40.33 12.36 -26.72
N GLU A 143 -40.45 13.35 -25.83
CA GLU A 143 -39.98 14.73 -26.03
C GLU A 143 -38.62 15.01 -25.36
N SER A 144 -38.01 14.00 -24.72
CA SER A 144 -36.75 14.17 -24.01
C SER A 144 -35.64 14.62 -24.96
N LYS A 145 -34.84 15.60 -24.52
CA LYS A 145 -33.66 16.06 -25.25
C LYS A 145 -32.49 15.10 -25.06
N GLU A 146 -31.58 15.11 -26.01
CA GLU A 146 -30.30 14.41 -25.89
C GLU A 146 -29.46 15.04 -24.78
N ILE A 147 -28.77 14.20 -24.01
CA ILE A 147 -27.84 14.65 -22.97
C ILE A 147 -26.53 15.11 -23.62
N ASN A 148 -25.93 16.18 -23.06
CA ASN A 148 -24.59 16.60 -23.47
C ASN A 148 -23.55 15.64 -22.88
N VAL A 149 -23.14 14.65 -23.68
CA VAL A 149 -22.23 13.59 -23.23
C VAL A 149 -20.85 14.15 -22.87
N ASP A 150 -20.35 15.15 -23.60
CA ASP A 150 -19.01 15.71 -23.33
C ASP A 150 -18.96 16.47 -22.00
N HIS A 151 -20.00 17.25 -21.71
CA HIS A 151 -20.14 17.89 -20.40
C HIS A 151 -20.23 16.86 -19.28
N LEU A 152 -21.09 15.84 -19.44
CA LEU A 152 -21.21 14.76 -18.45
C LEU A 152 -19.90 14.01 -18.23
N ILE A 153 -19.13 13.73 -19.29
CA ILE A 153 -17.82 13.07 -19.15
C ILE A 153 -16.81 13.95 -18.44
N THR A 154 -16.88 15.27 -18.62
CA THR A 154 -16.08 16.22 -17.84
C THR A 154 -16.44 16.13 -16.35
N LEU A 155 -17.74 16.13 -16.02
CA LEU A 155 -18.20 15.99 -14.63
C LEU A 155 -17.80 14.63 -14.01
N TRP A 156 -17.96 13.54 -14.75
CA TRP A 156 -17.51 12.21 -14.31
C TRP A 156 -16.00 12.15 -14.11
N SER A 157 -15.21 12.83 -14.94
CA SER A 157 -13.77 12.92 -14.74
C SER A 157 -13.43 13.66 -13.45
N LEU A 158 -14.16 14.72 -13.11
CA LEU A 158 -13.96 15.42 -11.83
C LEU A 158 -14.30 14.52 -10.63
N LEU A 159 -15.41 13.79 -10.70
CA LEU A 159 -15.80 12.85 -9.64
C LEU A 159 -14.78 11.75 -9.44
N LEU A 160 -14.32 11.12 -10.53
CA LEU A 160 -13.32 10.05 -10.46
C LEU A 160 -11.97 10.58 -9.96
N ASN A 161 -11.58 11.78 -10.36
CA ASN A 161 -10.38 12.43 -9.84
C ASN A 161 -10.49 12.66 -8.33
N TYR A 162 -11.62 13.17 -7.84
CA TYR A 162 -11.87 13.33 -6.42
C TYR A 162 -11.74 12.01 -5.66
N LEU A 163 -12.43 10.97 -6.13
CA LEU A 163 -12.38 9.62 -5.54
C LEU A 163 -10.93 9.09 -5.46
N ILE A 164 -10.19 9.17 -6.55
CA ILE A 164 -8.82 8.68 -6.64
C ILE A 164 -7.87 9.52 -5.78
N GLU A 165 -8.01 10.84 -5.76
CA GLU A 165 -7.19 11.73 -4.94
C GLU A 165 -7.37 11.40 -3.44
N GLU A 166 -8.61 11.27 -2.96
CA GLU A 166 -8.88 10.96 -1.54
C GLU A 166 -8.37 9.56 -1.15
N MET A 167 -8.58 8.55 -2.00
CA MET A 167 -8.01 7.22 -1.79
C MET A 167 -6.48 7.22 -1.81
N THR A 168 -5.87 8.02 -2.70
CA THR A 168 -4.41 8.11 -2.83
C THR A 168 -3.76 8.71 -1.58
N LYS A 169 -4.42 9.67 -0.91
CA LYS A 169 -3.92 10.27 0.34
C LYS A 169 -3.75 9.22 1.44
N SER A 170 -4.82 8.48 1.72
CA SER A 170 -4.82 7.44 2.77
C SER A 170 -3.96 6.24 2.39
N PHE A 171 -3.91 5.85 1.12
CA PHE A 171 -2.95 4.88 0.60
C PHE A 171 -1.49 5.28 0.90
N ARG A 172 -1.10 6.50 0.53
CA ARG A 172 0.28 7.00 0.78
C ARG A 172 0.59 7.12 2.28
N ALA A 173 -0.41 7.43 3.10
CA ALA A 173 -0.25 7.46 4.54
C ALA A 173 0.01 6.07 5.12
N ASP A 174 -0.80 5.07 4.74
CA ASP A 174 -0.64 3.68 5.20
C ASP A 174 0.68 3.06 4.73
N VAL A 175 1.08 3.29 3.46
CA VAL A 175 2.38 2.84 2.94
C VAL A 175 3.54 3.45 3.75
N ARG A 176 3.56 4.77 3.96
CA ARG A 176 4.62 5.43 4.74
C ARG A 176 4.66 4.93 6.19
N ALA A 177 3.49 4.73 6.82
CA ALA A 177 3.43 4.22 8.19
C ALA A 177 4.02 2.81 8.29
N ARG A 178 3.73 1.93 7.31
CA ARG A 178 4.31 0.58 7.25
C ARG A 178 5.81 0.59 7.03
N GLU A 179 6.29 1.43 6.12
CA GLU A 179 7.73 1.59 5.84
C GLU A 179 8.49 2.09 7.07
N LEU A 180 7.96 3.10 7.78
CA LEU A 180 8.53 3.59 9.03
C LEU A 180 8.57 2.51 10.11
N ASN A 181 7.47 1.77 10.29
CA ASN A 181 7.42 0.68 11.27
C ASN A 181 8.43 -0.42 10.94
N LYS A 182 8.59 -0.78 9.66
CA LYS A 182 9.57 -1.76 9.21
C LYS A 182 11.00 -1.28 9.47
N ASN A 183 11.31 -0.02 9.16
CA ASN A 183 12.63 0.55 9.37
C ASN A 183 12.98 0.66 10.85
N ASN A 184 12.04 1.07 11.70
CA ASN A 184 12.24 1.09 13.15
C ASN A 184 12.51 -0.31 13.70
N TRP A 185 11.80 -1.33 13.20
CA TRP A 185 12.03 -2.71 13.62
C TRP A 185 13.43 -3.20 13.25
N LEU A 186 13.89 -2.93 12.02
CA LEU A 186 15.24 -3.26 11.55
C LEU A 186 16.32 -2.55 12.36
N GLN A 187 16.14 -1.25 12.64
CA GLN A 187 17.08 -0.49 13.48
C GLN A 187 17.18 -1.08 14.90
N ASN A 188 16.05 -1.41 15.51
CA ASN A 188 16.04 -2.02 16.85
C ASN A 188 16.73 -3.39 16.84
N GLU A 189 16.56 -4.18 15.79
CA GLU A 189 17.20 -5.49 15.65
C GLU A 189 18.73 -5.35 15.48
N ASP A 190 19.18 -4.40 14.66
CA ASP A 190 20.60 -4.09 14.48
C ASP A 190 21.25 -3.56 15.77
N GLU A 191 20.55 -2.69 16.50
CA GLU A 191 21.00 -2.20 17.81
C GLU A 191 21.14 -3.32 18.83
N GLN A 192 20.16 -4.23 18.91
CA GLN A 192 20.22 -5.40 19.80
C GLN A 192 21.36 -6.35 19.43
N ASN A 193 21.55 -6.61 18.14
CA ASN A 193 22.64 -7.46 17.64
C ASN A 193 24.01 -6.85 17.94
N ASN A 194 24.17 -5.54 17.75
CA ASN A 194 25.40 -4.82 18.06
C ASN A 194 25.68 -4.77 19.56
N ALA A 195 24.66 -4.50 20.39
CA ALA A 195 24.79 -4.53 21.84
C ALA A 195 25.20 -5.92 22.35
N HIS A 196 24.60 -6.97 21.81
CA HIS A 196 24.96 -8.35 22.12
C HIS A 196 26.40 -8.69 21.72
N LEU A 197 26.84 -8.26 20.52
CA LEU A 197 28.22 -8.47 20.07
C LEU A 197 29.23 -7.68 20.92
N ALA A 198 28.93 -6.44 21.28
CA ALA A 198 29.75 -5.61 22.16
C ALA A 198 29.88 -6.23 23.55
N GLY A 199 28.77 -6.73 24.11
CA GLY A 199 28.76 -7.48 25.37
C GLY A 199 29.67 -8.70 25.33
N ARG A 200 29.55 -9.54 24.29
CA ARG A 200 30.44 -10.71 24.10
C ARG A 200 31.92 -10.32 24.02
N LYS A 201 32.25 -9.25 23.29
CA LYS A 201 33.64 -8.74 23.20
C LYS A 201 34.15 -8.25 24.56
N ALA A 202 33.32 -7.56 25.34
CA ALA A 202 33.68 -7.12 26.69
C ALA A 202 33.93 -8.30 27.63
N THR A 203 33.06 -9.32 27.62
CA THR A 203 33.23 -10.54 28.43
C THR A 203 34.54 -11.27 28.09
N MET A 204 34.86 -11.43 26.79
CA MET A 204 36.14 -12.04 26.37
C MET A 204 37.34 -11.23 26.86
N ARG A 205 37.29 -9.89 26.76
CA ARG A 205 38.38 -9.03 27.27
C ARG A 205 38.59 -9.19 28.77
N THR A 206 37.50 -9.25 29.56
CA THR A 206 37.57 -9.44 31.01
C THR A 206 38.13 -10.82 31.38
N GLN A 207 37.74 -11.88 30.66
CA GLN A 207 38.27 -13.22 30.87
C GLN A 207 39.78 -13.29 30.58
N LEU A 208 40.23 -12.70 29.47
CA LEU A 208 41.66 -12.62 29.12
C LEU A 208 42.45 -11.82 30.17
N ALA A 209 41.93 -10.69 30.63
CA ALA A 209 42.58 -9.89 31.68
C ALA A 209 42.68 -10.67 33.01
N GLY A 210 41.65 -11.46 33.37
CA GLY A 210 41.69 -12.33 34.55
C GLY A 210 42.72 -13.46 34.44
N GLN A 211 42.83 -14.09 33.27
CA GLN A 211 43.86 -15.10 33.00
C GLN A 211 45.28 -14.51 33.07
N MET A 212 45.49 -13.30 32.54
CA MET A 212 46.77 -12.61 32.66
C MET A 212 47.13 -12.30 34.12
N LYS A 213 46.19 -11.77 34.91
CA LYS A 213 46.43 -11.48 36.34
C LYS A 213 46.77 -12.74 37.13
N THR A 214 46.02 -13.82 36.94
CA THR A 214 46.30 -15.10 37.61
C THR A 214 47.66 -15.67 37.20
N SER A 215 48.04 -15.55 35.92
CA SER A 215 49.37 -15.95 35.46
C SER A 215 50.50 -15.12 36.08
N VAL A 216 50.31 -13.80 36.24
CA VAL A 216 51.28 -12.92 36.90
C VAL A 216 51.38 -13.24 38.40
N GLU A 217 50.26 -13.46 39.08
CA GLU A 217 50.25 -13.87 40.50
C GLU A 217 50.93 -15.23 40.72
N GLN A 218 50.70 -16.20 39.84
CA GLN A 218 51.39 -17.49 39.89
C GLN A 218 52.89 -17.33 39.68
N ARG A 219 53.31 -16.44 38.77
CA ARG A 219 54.72 -16.12 38.55
C ARG A 219 55.35 -15.44 39.77
N ASN A 220 54.71 -14.43 40.34
CA ASN A 220 55.19 -13.75 41.55
C ASN A 220 55.25 -14.69 42.76
N LYS A 221 54.29 -15.63 42.90
CA LYS A 221 54.35 -16.67 43.95
C LYS A 221 55.53 -17.63 43.76
N ARG A 222 55.88 -17.98 42.52
CA ARG A 222 57.09 -18.79 42.23
C ARG A 222 58.36 -18.02 42.54
N GLU A 223 58.42 -16.73 42.18
CA GLU A 223 59.58 -15.88 42.45
C GLU A 223 59.77 -15.64 43.97
N ASN A 224 58.69 -15.43 44.73
CA ASN A 224 58.76 -15.34 46.21
C ASN A 224 59.03 -16.68 46.90
N SER A 225 58.66 -17.82 46.30
CA SER A 225 59.02 -19.15 46.82
C SER A 225 60.51 -19.46 46.68
N CYS A 226 61.20 -18.85 45.71
CA CYS A 226 62.65 -19.03 45.53
C CYS A 226 63.50 -18.26 46.57
N CYS A 227 62.95 -17.24 47.24
CA CYS A 227 63.64 -16.53 48.32
C CYS A 227 63.48 -17.19 49.70
N GLY A 228 62.80 -18.34 49.78
CA GLY A 228 62.56 -19.07 51.04
C GLY A 228 63.50 -20.24 51.34
N PHE A 229 64.35 -20.67 50.39
CA PHE A 229 65.37 -21.68 50.65
C PHE A 229 66.65 -21.03 51.16
N LYS A 230 66.67 -20.85 52.49
CA LYS A 230 67.88 -20.76 53.29
C LYS A 230 68.84 -21.89 52.87
N CYS A 231 70.08 -21.49 52.63
CA CYS A 231 71.25 -22.01 53.33
C CYS A 231 71.27 -23.53 53.55
N PHE A 232 71.81 -24.28 52.58
CA PHE A 232 72.52 -25.53 52.88
C PHE A 232 73.73 -25.62 51.97
N GLY A 233 74.90 -25.60 52.60
CA GLY A 233 76.19 -25.42 51.97
C GLY A 233 76.70 -26.64 51.21
N PHE A 234 77.76 -26.38 50.46
CA PHE A 234 78.80 -27.35 50.16
C PHE A 234 80.14 -26.60 50.17
N ASP A 235 80.76 -26.58 51.35
CA ASP A 235 82.22 -26.53 51.47
C ASP A 235 82.75 -27.92 51.10
N GLN A 236 83.64 -27.99 50.11
CA GLN A 236 84.63 -29.06 49.95
C GLN A 236 85.97 -28.36 49.73
N HIS A 237 86.82 -28.35 50.77
CA HIS A 237 87.93 -29.28 50.97
C HIS A 237 89.06 -29.06 49.96
N TYR A 238 90.34 -28.96 50.30
CA TYR A 238 91.14 -28.85 51.53
C TYR A 238 92.57 -28.74 50.98
N ASP A 239 93.42 -27.93 51.60
CA ASP A 239 94.87 -27.92 51.32
C ASP A 239 95.50 -29.30 51.60
N ASN A 240 96.41 -29.72 50.74
CA ASN A 240 97.56 -30.60 51.05
C ASN A 240 98.51 -30.64 49.85
N HIS A 241 99.59 -29.84 49.89
CA HIS A 241 100.98 -30.26 49.64
C HIS A 241 101.96 -29.09 49.79
#